data_AF-A0A4R6XRG2-F1
#
_entry.id   AF-A0A4R6XRG2-F1
#
_cell.length_a   1.000
_cell.length_b   1.000
_cell.length_c   1.000
_cell.angle_alpha   90.00
_cell.angle_beta   90.00
_cell.angle_gamma   90.00
#
_symmetry.space_group_name_H-M   'P 1'
#
loop_
_entity.id
_entity.type
_entity.pdbx_description
1 polymer ?
#
loop_
_entity_poly.entity_id
_entity_poly.type
_entity_poly.pdbx_seq_one_letter_code
_entity_poly.pdbx_strand_id
1 'polypeptide(L)'
;MSDYPAETVPTELTEGYFQWRCRRGMKELDFIMTRYLESAYPLMSDDDKTQFNEFLQLQDMTLWSWLSGKQTPEDAPTARLVADICASSYLKK
;
A
#
# COMPACT_ATOMS: atom_id res chain seq x y z
N MET A 1 0.73 -11.40 17.85
CA MET A 1 0.41 -10.01 17.48
C MET A 1 1.75 -9.34 17.26
N SER A 2 2.16 -9.20 15.99
CA SER A 2 3.54 -8.87 15.61
C SER A 2 3.99 -7.53 16.17
N ASP A 3 4.80 -7.61 17.21
CA ASP A 3 5.64 -6.54 17.72
C ASP A 3 6.93 -6.58 16.89
N TYR A 4 7.04 -5.77 15.85
CA TYR A 4 8.27 -5.68 15.04
C TYR A 4 9.12 -4.56 15.66
N PRO A 5 10.22 -4.87 16.37
CA PRO A 5 11.10 -3.87 16.95
C PRO A 5 11.74 -3.02 15.84
N ALA A 6 11.86 -1.72 16.08
CA ALA A 6 12.30 -0.70 15.11
C ALA A 6 13.73 -0.91 14.54
N GLU A 7 14.48 -1.90 15.02
CA GLU A 7 15.86 -2.18 14.62
C GLU A 7 15.98 -3.32 13.60
N THR A 8 14.91 -4.07 13.33
CA THR A 8 14.88 -5.05 12.25
C THR A 8 14.05 -4.50 11.10
N VAL A 9 14.64 -3.68 10.23
CA VAL A 9 14.14 -3.59 8.85
C VAL A 9 14.38 -4.97 8.22
N PRO A 10 13.34 -5.77 7.96
CA PRO A 10 13.56 -7.06 7.32
C PRO A 10 14.08 -6.77 5.91
N THR A 11 15.16 -7.43 5.51
CA THR A 11 15.62 -7.43 4.11
C THR A 11 14.57 -8.07 3.18
N GLU A 12 13.58 -8.75 3.76
CA GLU A 12 12.48 -9.45 3.10
C GLU A 12 11.15 -8.68 3.27
N LEU A 13 10.49 -8.36 2.16
CA LEU A 13 9.20 -7.64 2.12
C LEU A 13 8.05 -8.57 2.56
N THR A 14 7.87 -8.70 3.88
CA THR A 14 6.85 -9.58 4.49
C THR A 14 5.49 -8.88 4.64
N GLU A 15 4.42 -9.68 4.74
CA GLU A 15 3.04 -9.16 4.91
C GLU A 15 2.92 -8.26 6.14
N GLY A 16 3.52 -8.69 7.26
CA GLY A 16 3.52 -7.93 8.51
C GLY A 16 4.24 -6.59 8.41
N TYR A 17 5.30 -6.50 7.60
CA TYR A 17 5.98 -5.24 7.31
C TYR A 17 5.05 -4.27 6.57
N PHE A 18 4.37 -4.75 5.53
CA PHE A 18 3.41 -3.93 4.79
C PHE A 18 2.23 -3.50 5.66
N GLN A 19 1.65 -4.42 6.44
CA GLN A 19 0.58 -4.09 7.39
C GLN A 19 1.02 -2.97 8.33
N TRP A 20 2.23 -3.06 8.89
CA TRP A 20 2.77 -2.00 9.75
C TRP A 20 2.93 -0.67 9.01
N ARG A 21 3.43 -0.66 7.77
CA ARG A 21 3.56 0.55 6.94
C ARG A 21 2.23 1.15 6.51
N CYS A 22 1.17 0.35 6.48
CA CYS A 22 -0.20 0.79 6.19
C CYS A 22 -0.86 1.49 7.38
N ARG A 23 -0.40 1.22 8.62
CA ARG A 23 -0.88 1.87 9.85
C ARG A 23 -0.44 3.32 9.90
N ARG A 24 -1.24 4.18 9.28
CA ARG A 24 -1.01 5.62 9.14
C ARG A 24 -2.04 6.42 9.92
N GLY A 25 -1.85 7.74 10.02
CA GLY A 25 -2.71 8.63 10.81
C GLY A 25 -4.16 8.73 10.31
N MET A 26 -4.45 8.34 9.06
CA MET A 26 -5.79 8.35 8.46
C MET A 26 -6.41 6.95 8.43
N LYS A 27 -7.60 6.81 9.04
CA LYS A 27 -8.36 5.55 9.10
C LYS A 27 -8.80 5.04 7.73
N GLU A 28 -9.29 5.92 6.85
CA GLU A 28 -9.66 5.49 5.49
C GLU A 28 -8.46 4.90 4.74
N LEU A 29 -7.29 5.52 4.86
CA LEU A 29 -6.08 5.05 4.17
C LEU A 29 -5.65 3.68 4.70
N ASP A 30 -5.64 3.51 6.03
CA ASP A 30 -5.35 2.24 6.71
C ASP A 30 -6.29 1.12 6.24
N PHE A 31 -7.59 1.42 6.13
CA PHE A 31 -8.59 0.45 5.67
C PHE A 31 -8.38 0.05 4.20
N ILE A 32 -8.21 1.02 3.30
CA ILE A 32 -7.98 0.80 1.86
C ILE A 32 -6.73 -0.06 1.66
N MET A 33 -5.63 0.33 2.32
CA MET A 33 -4.33 -0.31 2.17
C MET A 33 -4.31 -1.73 2.75
N THR A 34 -4.90 -1.94 3.93
CA THR A 34 -4.99 -3.27 4.55
C THR A 34 -5.83 -4.22 3.68
N ARG A 35 -6.99 -3.76 3.21
CA ARG A 35 -7.87 -4.51 2.31
C ARG A 35 -7.19 -4.93 1.02
N TYR A 36 -6.47 -3.99 0.41
CA TYR A 36 -5.69 -4.24 -0.78
C TYR A 36 -4.60 -5.28 -0.52
N LEU A 37 -3.82 -5.08 0.55
CA LEU A 37 -2.73 -5.97 0.91
C LEU A 37 -3.21 -7.41 1.11
N GLU A 38 -4.32 -7.64 1.81
CA GLU A 38 -4.85 -9.00 2.02
C GLU A 38 -5.19 -9.73 0.70
N SER A 39 -5.56 -9.00 -0.35
CA SER A 39 -5.93 -9.58 -1.65
C SER A 39 -4.74 -9.64 -2.62
N ALA A 40 -3.89 -8.63 -2.61
CA ALA A 40 -2.78 -8.46 -3.54
C ALA A 40 -1.50 -9.16 -3.05
N TYR A 41 -1.20 -9.16 -1.75
CA TYR A 41 0.01 -9.77 -1.19
C TYR A 41 0.28 -11.22 -1.64
N PRO A 42 -0.71 -12.14 -1.66
CA PRO A 42 -0.49 -13.51 -2.17
C PRO A 42 -0.27 -13.60 -3.68
N LEU A 43 -0.62 -12.55 -4.44
CA LEU A 43 -0.50 -12.46 -5.89
C LEU A 43 0.72 -11.63 -6.33
N MET A 44 1.27 -10.80 -5.43
CA MET A 44 2.40 -9.92 -5.71
C MET A 44 3.72 -10.70 -5.82
N SER A 45 4.43 -10.45 -6.91
CA SER A 45 5.82 -10.88 -7.08
C SER A 45 6.78 -9.99 -6.27
N ASP A 46 8.04 -10.39 -6.10
CA ASP A 46 9.03 -9.58 -5.39
C ASP A 46 9.26 -8.19 -6.00
N ASP A 47 9.07 -8.05 -7.31
CA ASP A 47 9.11 -6.78 -8.03
C ASP A 47 7.92 -5.87 -7.64
N ASP A 48 6.69 -6.39 -7.70
CA ASP A 48 5.49 -5.69 -7.22
C ASP A 48 5.60 -5.27 -5.75
N LYS A 49 6.14 -6.14 -4.90
CA LYS A 49 6.38 -5.82 -3.49
C LYS A 49 7.35 -4.65 -3.36
N THR A 50 8.41 -4.62 -4.16
CA THR A 50 9.41 -3.54 -4.14
C THR A 50 8.76 -2.23 -4.57
N GLN A 51 8.00 -2.26 -5.68
CA GLN A 51 7.29 -1.10 -6.19
C GLN A 51 6.22 -0.59 -5.20
N PHE A 52 5.49 -1.50 -4.55
CA PHE A 52 4.53 -1.16 -3.51
C PHE A 52 5.22 -0.59 -2.26
N ASN A 53 6.41 -1.08 -1.91
CA ASN A 53 7.20 -0.51 -0.83
C ASN A 53 7.66 0.92 -1.15
N GLU A 54 8.15 1.19 -2.36
CA GLU A 54 8.51 2.54 -2.81
C GLU A 54 7.29 3.47 -2.78
N PHE A 55 6.13 2.97 -3.23
CA PHE A 55 4.87 3.68 -3.13
C PHE A 55 4.53 4.04 -1.67
N LEU A 56 4.72 3.11 -0.73
CA LEU A 56 4.54 3.36 0.70
C LEU A 56 5.60 4.29 1.32
N GLN A 57 6.68 4.64 0.62
CA GLN A 57 7.60 5.69 1.09
C GLN A 57 7.04 7.10 0.87
N LEU A 58 5.98 7.24 0.06
CA LEU A 58 5.34 8.52 -0.20
C LEU A 58 4.49 9.03 0.98
N GLN A 59 4.30 10.35 0.99
CA GLN A 59 3.54 11.05 2.03
C GLN A 59 2.06 10.66 2.00
N ASP A 60 1.44 10.58 3.18
CA ASP A 60 0.02 10.22 3.34
C ASP A 60 -0.92 11.10 2.50
N MET A 61 -0.64 12.41 2.43
CA MET A 61 -1.43 13.36 1.66
C MET A 61 -1.38 13.09 0.15
N THR A 62 -0.22 12.68 -0.36
CA THR A 62 -0.04 12.32 -1.77
C THR A 62 -0.81 11.03 -2.08
N LEU A 63 -0.61 10.00 -1.26
CA LEU A 63 -1.31 8.72 -1.40
C LEU A 63 -2.83 8.92 -1.36
N TRP A 64 -3.32 9.69 -0.39
CA TRP A 64 -4.73 10.01 -0.27
C TRP A 64 -5.27 10.76 -1.49
N SER A 65 -4.51 11.72 -2.03
CA SER A 65 -4.90 12.47 -3.22
C SER A 65 -5.05 11.56 -4.44
N TRP A 66 -4.16 10.58 -4.59
CA TRP A 66 -4.24 9.59 -5.67
C TRP A 66 -5.39 8.60 -5.49
N LEU A 67 -5.52 8.03 -4.30
CA LEU A 67 -6.59 7.07 -3.98
C LEU A 67 -7.99 7.71 -4.03
N SER A 68 -8.10 8.98 -3.68
CA SER A 68 -9.34 9.75 -3.79
C SER A 68 -9.64 10.22 -5.22
N GLY A 69 -8.76 9.98 -6.19
CA GLY A 69 -8.89 10.46 -7.56
C GLY A 69 -8.75 11.98 -7.72
N LYS A 70 -8.20 12.67 -6.71
CA LYS A 70 -7.93 14.12 -6.78
C LYS A 70 -6.71 14.44 -7.64
N GLN A 71 -5.77 13.50 -7.72
CA GLN A 71 -4.55 13.65 -8.48
C GLN A 71 -4.18 12.30 -9.11
N THR A 72 -3.46 12.33 -10.22
CA THR A 72 -2.96 11.12 -10.90
C THR A 72 -1.44 11.14 -10.82
N PRO A 73 -0.78 10.03 -10.44
CA PRO A 73 0.67 9.96 -10.54
C PRO A 73 1.12 10.08 -11.99
N GLU A 74 2.26 10.73 -12.22
CA GLU A 74 2.84 10.94 -13.55
C GLU A 74 3.47 9.64 -14.09
N ASP A 75 3.98 8.81 -13.18
CA ASP A 75 4.54 7.50 -13.49
C ASP A 75 3.45 6.49 -13.85
N ALA A 76 3.50 5.95 -15.07
CA ALA A 76 2.67 4.84 -15.52
C ALA A 76 2.65 3.62 -14.56
N PRO A 77 3.79 3.15 -14.00
CA PRO A 77 3.76 2.02 -13.05
C PRO A 77 3.00 2.38 -11.77
N THR A 78 3.20 3.57 -11.22
CA THR A 78 2.50 4.07 -10.04
C THR A 78 1.01 4.28 -10.30
N ALA A 79 0.63 4.81 -11.46
CA ALA A 79 -0.75 4.99 -11.87
C ALA A 79 -1.52 3.67 -11.92
N ARG A 80 -0.87 2.63 -12.45
CA ARG A 80 -1.46 1.29 -12.51
C ARG A 80 -1.67 0.71 -11.11
N LEU A 81 -0.69 0.87 -10.22
CA LEU A 81 -0.79 0.43 -8.82
C LEU A 81 -1.92 1.15 -8.07
N VAL A 82 -2.01 2.48 -8.19
CA VAL A 82 -3.11 3.27 -7.59
C VAL A 82 -4.47 2.81 -8.10
N ALA A 83 -4.59 2.59 -9.42
CA ALA A 83 -5.83 2.12 -10.02
C ALA A 83 -6.22 0.72 -9.52
N ASP A 84 -5.25 -0.17 -9.33
CA ASP A 84 -5.44 -1.53 -8.82
C ASP A 84 -5.91 -1.50 -7.35
N ILE A 85 -5.27 -0.69 -6.50
CA ILE A 85 -5.68 -0.47 -5.10
C ILE A 85 -7.10 0.08 -5.02
N CYS A 86 -7.40 1.10 -5.84
CA CYS A 86 -8.73 1.70 -5.90
C CYS A 86 -9.77 0.67 -6.38
N ALA A 87 -9.49 -0.08 -7.44
CA ALA A 87 -10.37 -1.14 -7.91
C ALA A 87 -10.66 -2.19 -6.82
N SER A 88 -9.63 -2.65 -6.09
CA SER A 88 -9.79 -3.62 -5.01
C SER A 88 -10.60 -3.08 -3.82
N SER A 89 -10.47 -1.78 -3.50
CA SER A 89 -11.14 -1.18 -2.36
C SER A 89 -12.62 -0.84 -2.62
N TYR A 90 -12.97 -0.44 -3.84
CA TYR A 90 -14.33 0.03 -4.16
C TYR A 90 -15.29 -1.11 -4.57
N LEU A 91 -14.80 -2.32 -4.85
CA LEU A 91 -15.60 -3.39 -5.49
C LEU A 91 -16.35 -4.36 -4.56
N LYS A 92 -16.39 -4.16 -3.23
CA LYS A 92 -17.24 -4.97 -2.35
C LYS A 92 -18.35 -4.13 -1.72
N LYS A 93 -19.53 -4.20 -2.34
CA LYS A 93 -20.82 -3.85 -1.76
C LYS A 93 -21.44 -5.08 -1.10
#